data_AF-A0A7Y6EF11-F1
#
_entry.id   AF-A0A7Y6EF11-F1
#
_cell.length_a   1.000
_cell.length_b   1.000
_cell.length_c   1.000
_cell.angle_alpha   90.00
_cell.angle_beta   90.00
_cell.angle_gamma   90.00
#
_symmetry.space_group_name_H-M   'P 1'
#
loop_
_entity.id
_entity.type
_entity.pdbx_description
1 polymer ?
#
loop_
_entity_poly.entity_id
_entity_poly.type
_entity_poly.pdbx_seq_one_letter_code
_entity_poly.pdbx_strand_id
1 'polypeptide(L)'
;MTVDLSDEEIFAAADAILASGQSATPARVRAHLGRGNPQRIGALLDQWWSQLLTRLRQDTFPATLAQALGMLWEQATALGRQDAERARAREREAWVEERRLMEKAFAKQRQALEHLLTKERQALAAQRQRALRSQEQLRERLRQSRETAKEAKRAVRDAQKSLDRAQRQLVFAQAVEAHHRRRDHVHALELNAAYRELSSRPLSVAEPSAIAASSPEGDGANLWRDFMPLLEAAQRTFEPRFAELRRLLNAEFAGPGIGLSKTERDRCIGQLLVDQHLLDELRQQIRAYSHTVDELCFEFMPLFLEMRQRLLG
;
A
#
# COMPACT_ATOMS: atom_id res chain seq x y z
N MET A 1 -32.81 91.99 69.87
CA MET A 1 -31.63 92.87 69.72
C MET A 1 -30.43 91.99 69.36
N THR A 2 -30.04 91.93 68.09
CA THR A 2 -28.83 91.22 67.67
C THR A 2 -27.64 92.11 67.98
N VAL A 3 -26.91 91.76 69.04
CA VAL A 3 -25.65 92.43 69.37
C VAL A 3 -24.68 92.17 68.22
N ASP A 4 -24.37 93.21 67.46
CA ASP A 4 -23.35 93.15 66.42
C ASP A 4 -22.00 92.84 67.07
N LEU A 5 -21.35 91.76 66.61
CA LEU A 5 -19.96 91.47 66.93
C LEU A 5 -19.07 92.59 66.38
N SER A 6 -18.10 93.04 67.16
CA SER A 6 -17.13 94.02 66.67
C SER A 6 -16.11 93.36 65.74
N ASP A 7 -15.55 94.15 64.83
CA ASP A 7 -14.51 93.69 63.90
C ASP A 7 -13.26 93.20 64.67
N GLU A 8 -12.97 93.84 65.81
CA GLU A 8 -11.86 93.48 66.71
C GLU A 8 -12.06 92.11 67.37
N GLU A 9 -13.27 91.76 67.79
CA GLU A 9 -13.59 90.43 68.36
C GLU A 9 -13.36 89.32 67.34
N ILE A 10 -13.71 89.56 66.07
CA ILE A 10 -13.55 88.60 64.98
C ILE A 10 -12.07 88.43 64.60
N PHE A 11 -11.30 89.54 64.57
CA PHE A 11 -9.87 89.49 64.28
C PHE A 11 -9.08 88.80 65.39
N ALA A 12 -9.39 89.09 66.66
CA ALA A 12 -8.75 88.44 67.81
C ALA A 12 -9.04 86.92 67.83
N ALA A 13 -10.26 86.49 67.49
CA ALA A 13 -10.60 85.07 67.37
C ALA A 13 -9.88 84.39 66.19
N ALA A 14 -9.71 85.09 65.07
CA ALA A 14 -8.96 84.58 63.92
C ALA A 14 -7.46 84.43 64.26
N ASP A 15 -6.86 85.41 64.95
CA ASP A 15 -5.47 85.37 65.41
C ASP A 15 -5.24 84.23 66.41
N ALA A 16 -6.17 84.01 67.35
CA ALA A 16 -6.09 82.90 68.32
C ALA A 16 -6.18 81.52 67.64
N ILE A 17 -7.05 81.36 66.63
CA ILE A 17 -7.14 80.12 65.85
C ILE A 17 -5.86 79.89 65.05
N LEU A 18 -5.32 80.95 64.43
CA LEU A 18 -4.09 80.86 63.66
C LEU A 18 -2.89 80.49 64.55
N ALA A 19 -2.79 81.09 65.75
CA ALA A 19 -1.74 80.78 66.73
C ALA A 19 -1.78 79.32 67.21
N SER A 20 -2.95 78.67 67.18
CA SER A 20 -3.11 77.24 67.49
C SER A 20 -2.68 76.29 66.34
N GLY A 21 -2.21 76.82 65.21
CA GLY A 21 -1.80 76.05 64.03
C GLY A 21 -2.97 75.58 63.16
N GLN A 22 -4.17 76.13 63.36
CA GLN A 22 -5.38 75.79 62.59
C GLN A 22 -5.74 76.91 61.62
N SER A 23 -6.39 76.56 60.50
CA SER A 23 -6.92 77.55 59.57
C SER A 23 -8.13 78.28 60.14
N ALA A 24 -8.08 79.62 60.13
CA ALA A 24 -9.17 80.51 60.54
C ALA A 24 -10.28 80.53 59.47
N THR A 25 -11.20 79.57 59.52
CA THR A 25 -12.37 79.49 58.65
C THR A 25 -13.61 80.12 59.30
N PRO A 26 -14.61 80.62 58.53
CA PRO A 26 -15.80 81.25 59.10
C PRO A 26 -16.56 80.36 60.10
N ALA A 27 -16.59 79.04 59.85
CA ALA A 27 -17.21 78.06 60.74
C ALA A 27 -16.46 77.93 62.08
N ARG A 28 -15.12 77.95 62.06
CA ARG A 28 -14.29 77.85 63.27
C ARG A 28 -14.27 79.13 64.07
N VAL A 29 -14.22 80.27 63.40
CA VAL A 29 -14.30 81.59 64.06
C VAL A 29 -15.66 81.76 64.72
N ARG A 30 -16.74 81.34 64.05
CA ARG A 30 -18.08 81.29 64.66
C ARG A 30 -18.15 80.32 65.83
N ALA A 31 -17.55 79.14 65.72
CA ALA A 31 -17.50 78.17 66.81
C ALA A 31 -16.70 78.71 68.02
N HIS A 32 -15.62 79.45 67.76
CA HIS A 32 -14.80 80.07 68.80
C HIS A 32 -15.50 81.23 69.51
N LEU A 33 -16.27 82.03 68.78
CA LEU A 33 -17.04 83.16 69.32
C LEU A 33 -18.41 82.77 69.89
N GLY A 34 -18.93 81.59 69.54
CA GLY A 34 -20.24 81.08 69.98
C GLY A 34 -21.46 81.82 69.40
N ARG A 35 -21.24 82.86 68.58
CA ARG A 35 -22.29 83.73 68.00
C ARG A 35 -21.80 84.36 66.68
N GLY A 36 -22.71 84.97 65.92
CA GLY A 36 -22.40 85.76 64.72
C GLY A 36 -22.93 85.23 63.39
N ASN A 37 -23.18 86.15 62.45
CA ASN A 37 -23.65 85.81 61.11
C ASN A 37 -22.47 85.32 60.24
N PRO A 38 -22.53 84.10 59.67
CA PRO A 38 -21.45 83.53 58.86
C PRO A 38 -21.06 84.37 57.64
N GLN A 39 -22.00 85.12 57.04
CA GLN A 39 -21.69 86.01 55.91
C GLN A 39 -20.83 87.20 56.33
N ARG A 40 -21.14 87.82 57.48
CA ARG A 40 -20.38 88.94 58.03
C ARG A 40 -18.99 88.49 58.52
N ILE A 41 -18.92 87.33 59.17
CA ILE A 41 -17.64 86.72 59.58
C ILE A 41 -16.78 86.41 58.36
N GLY A 42 -17.35 85.89 57.27
CA GLY A 42 -16.62 85.65 56.01
C GLY A 42 -16.01 86.93 55.44
N ALA A 43 -16.80 87.98 55.28
CA ALA A 43 -16.33 89.26 54.75
C ALA A 43 -15.23 89.91 55.61
N LEU A 44 -15.36 89.84 56.94
CA LEU A 44 -14.34 90.35 57.86
C LEU A 44 -13.09 89.47 57.89
N LEU A 45 -13.22 88.15 57.71
CA LEU A 45 -12.05 87.27 57.57
C LEU A 45 -11.26 87.55 56.30
N ASP A 46 -11.93 87.88 55.19
CA ASP A 46 -11.24 88.27 53.95
C ASP A 46 -10.43 89.58 54.16
N GLN A 47 -11.01 90.55 54.88
CA GLN A 47 -10.31 91.78 55.25
C GLN A 47 -9.15 91.51 56.23
N TRP A 48 -9.34 90.65 57.22
CA TRP A 48 -8.29 90.21 58.13
C TRP A 48 -7.14 89.52 57.39
N TRP A 49 -7.43 88.61 56.45
CA TRP A 49 -6.41 87.97 55.62
C TRP A 49 -5.60 88.99 54.81
N SER A 50 -6.25 89.99 54.21
CA SER A 50 -5.56 91.06 53.50
C SER A 50 -4.64 91.88 54.42
N GLN A 51 -5.09 92.17 55.64
CA GLN A 51 -4.29 92.90 56.64
C GLN A 51 -3.13 92.05 57.15
N LEU A 52 -3.35 90.77 57.43
CA LEU A 52 -2.33 89.83 57.86
C LEU A 52 -1.24 89.68 56.80
N LEU A 53 -1.60 89.53 55.51
CA LEU A 53 -0.65 89.50 54.41
C LEU A 53 0.16 90.80 54.28
N THR A 54 -0.45 91.94 54.58
CA THR A 54 0.23 93.24 54.58
C THR A 54 1.21 93.34 55.75
N ARG A 55 0.81 92.90 56.95
CA ARG A 55 1.67 92.85 58.15
C ARG A 55 2.84 91.89 57.96
N LEU A 56 2.61 90.69 57.42
CA LEU A 56 3.66 89.71 57.10
C LEU A 56 4.65 90.20 56.02
N ARG A 57 4.25 91.14 55.17
CA ARG A 57 5.14 91.80 54.20
C ARG A 57 5.94 92.96 54.81
N GLN A 58 5.41 93.58 55.86
CA GLN A 58 6.03 94.72 56.56
C GLN A 58 6.98 94.27 57.67
N ASP A 59 6.62 93.22 58.40
CA ASP A 59 7.51 92.48 59.30
C ASP A 59 8.40 91.57 58.44
N THR A 60 9.46 92.14 57.88
CA THR A 60 10.55 91.36 57.31
C THR A 60 11.02 90.37 58.36
N PHE A 61 10.87 89.08 58.10
CA PHE A 61 11.58 88.04 58.83
C PHE A 61 13.05 88.46 58.98
N PRO A 62 13.69 88.23 60.15
CA PRO A 62 15.11 88.52 60.30
C PRO A 62 15.88 87.95 59.11
N ALA A 63 16.74 88.76 58.48
CA ALA A 63 17.40 88.39 57.22
C ALA A 63 18.06 87.00 57.29
N THR A 64 18.60 86.65 58.47
CA THR A 64 19.18 85.35 58.79
C THR A 64 18.19 84.18 58.63
N LEU A 65 16.93 84.35 59.05
CA LEU A 65 15.90 83.31 58.95
C LEU A 65 15.41 83.15 57.50
N ALA A 66 15.20 84.26 56.78
CA ALA A 66 14.83 84.22 55.36
C ALA A 66 15.91 83.53 54.52
N GLN A 67 17.18 83.82 54.80
CA GLN A 67 18.32 83.17 54.15
C GLN A 67 18.39 81.67 54.49
N ALA A 68 18.21 81.29 55.75
CA ALA A 68 18.21 79.89 56.17
C ALA A 68 17.08 79.08 55.49
N LEU A 69 15.88 79.65 55.37
CA LEU A 69 14.76 79.03 54.66
C LEU A 69 15.02 78.91 53.16
N GLY A 70 15.63 79.92 52.54
CA GLY A 70 16.07 79.88 51.15
C GLY A 70 17.06 78.75 50.87
N MET A 71 18.11 78.63 51.70
CA MET A 71 19.09 77.54 51.58
C MET A 71 18.45 76.17 51.79
N LEU A 72 17.55 76.04 52.78
CA LEU A 72 16.85 74.78 53.03
C LEU A 72 15.98 74.38 51.83
N TRP A 73 15.30 75.35 51.22
CA TRP A 73 14.50 75.12 50.01
C TRP A 73 15.35 74.72 48.80
N GLU A 74 16.47 75.39 48.57
CA GLU A 74 17.42 75.03 47.53
C GLU A 74 17.97 73.62 47.73
N GLN A 75 18.33 73.26 48.96
CA GLN A 75 18.81 71.92 49.28
C GLN A 75 17.73 70.86 49.09
N ALA A 76 16.50 71.12 49.57
CA ALA A 76 15.37 70.22 49.41
C ALA A 76 15.00 70.00 47.94
N THR A 77 15.01 71.07 47.12
CA THR A 77 14.72 70.97 45.69
C THR A 77 15.83 70.29 44.91
N ALA A 78 17.10 70.49 45.28
CA ALA A 78 18.24 69.78 44.70
C ALA A 78 18.16 68.26 44.98
N LEU A 79 17.88 67.88 46.23
CA LEU A 79 17.66 66.48 46.61
C LEU A 79 16.46 65.87 45.88
N GLY A 80 15.33 66.59 45.83
CA GLY A 80 14.14 66.14 45.11
C GLY A 80 14.39 65.93 43.61
N ARG A 81 15.18 66.80 42.97
CA ARG A 81 15.59 66.63 41.57
C ARG A 81 16.48 65.40 41.39
N GLN A 82 17.46 65.21 42.27
CA GLN A 82 18.35 64.06 42.20
C GLN A 82 17.59 62.74 42.38
N ASP A 83 16.63 62.68 43.30
CA ASP A 83 15.82 61.48 43.51
C ASP A 83 14.85 61.23 42.35
N ALA A 84 14.28 62.29 41.76
CA ALA A 84 13.46 62.17 40.55
C ALA A 84 14.27 61.66 39.35
N GLU A 85 15.51 62.12 39.18
CA GLU A 85 16.42 61.64 38.13
C GLU A 85 16.78 60.17 38.33
N ARG A 86 17.08 59.76 39.58
CA ARG A 86 17.34 58.35 39.93
C ARG A 86 16.12 57.47 39.68
N ALA A 87 14.92 57.92 40.05
CA ALA A 87 13.69 57.20 39.79
C ALA A 87 13.46 57.00 38.29
N ARG A 88 13.61 58.06 37.49
CA ARG A 88 13.51 58.00 36.02
C ARG A 88 14.57 57.10 35.39
N ALA A 89 15.80 57.10 35.91
CA ALA A 89 16.85 56.21 35.41
C ALA A 89 16.48 54.74 35.64
N ARG A 90 15.98 54.40 36.83
CA ARG A 90 15.51 53.04 37.15
C ARG A 90 14.34 52.60 36.28
N GLU A 91 13.37 53.49 36.04
CA GLU A 91 12.24 53.21 35.14
C GLU A 91 12.72 52.95 33.70
N ARG A 92 13.69 53.72 33.22
CA ARG A 92 14.28 53.51 31.88
C ARG A 92 15.00 52.17 31.79
N GLU A 93 15.79 51.81 32.80
CA GLU A 93 16.47 50.51 32.85
C GLU A 93 15.48 49.35 32.87
N ALA A 94 14.43 49.44 33.70
CA ALA A 94 13.37 48.45 33.75
C ALA A 94 12.66 48.31 32.39
N TRP A 95 12.35 49.42 31.73
CA TRP A 95 11.73 49.44 30.41
C TRP A 95 12.63 48.81 29.33
N VAL A 96 13.94 49.07 29.37
CA VAL A 96 14.91 48.48 28.43
C VAL A 96 14.99 46.97 28.63
N GLU A 97 15.04 46.48 29.87
CA GLU A 97 15.07 45.04 30.14
C GLU A 97 13.75 44.36 29.77
N GLU A 98 12.60 44.97 30.06
CA GLU A 98 11.30 44.45 29.64
C GLU A 98 11.20 44.35 28.11
N ARG A 99 11.61 45.40 27.38
CA ARG A 99 11.70 45.36 25.92
C ARG A 99 12.60 44.25 25.43
N ARG A 100 13.78 44.08 26.04
CA ARG A 100 14.73 43.03 25.66
C ARG A 100 14.17 41.63 25.88
N LEU A 101 13.44 41.42 26.97
CA LEU A 101 12.73 40.16 27.23
C LEU A 101 11.64 39.91 26.20
N MET A 102 10.87 40.94 25.87
CA MET A 102 9.79 40.87 24.88
C MET A 102 10.34 40.58 23.47
N GLU A 103 11.42 41.25 23.06
CA GLU A 103 12.12 40.98 21.79
C GLU A 103 12.65 39.55 21.71
N LYS A 104 13.26 39.04 22.79
CA LYS A 104 13.69 37.64 22.88
C LYS A 104 12.51 36.67 22.76
N ALA A 105 11.39 36.97 23.42
CA ALA A 105 10.18 36.14 23.33
C ALA A 105 9.61 36.13 21.91
N PHE A 106 9.51 37.29 21.27
CA PHE A 106 9.07 37.39 19.88
C PHE A 106 10.02 36.69 18.90
N ALA A 107 11.34 36.82 19.09
CA ALA A 107 12.31 36.12 18.26
C ALA A 107 12.15 34.59 18.37
N LYS A 108 11.98 34.06 19.59
CA LYS A 108 11.69 32.64 19.81
C LYS A 108 10.39 32.20 19.16
N GLN A 109 9.32 32.99 19.28
CA GLN A 109 8.03 32.67 18.69
C GLN A 109 8.10 32.67 17.15
N ARG A 110 8.81 33.65 16.56
CA ARG A 110 9.06 33.69 15.10
C ARG A 110 9.82 32.47 14.62
N GLN A 111 10.92 32.12 15.30
CA GLN A 111 11.70 30.92 14.97
C GLN A 111 10.85 29.64 15.07
N ALA A 112 10.01 29.52 16.10
CA ALA A 112 9.10 28.39 16.26
C ALA A 112 8.08 28.30 15.09
N LEU A 113 7.49 29.43 14.70
CA LEU A 113 6.57 29.49 13.56
C LEU A 113 7.26 29.16 12.24
N GLU A 114 8.46 29.69 12.00
CA GLU A 114 9.26 29.37 10.81
C GLU A 114 9.62 27.88 10.77
N HIS A 115 9.96 27.28 11.90
CA HIS A 115 10.20 25.84 12.00
C HIS A 115 8.95 25.01 11.73
N LEU A 116 7.77 25.43 12.19
CA LEU A 116 6.51 24.74 11.87
C LEU A 116 6.18 24.85 10.38
N LEU A 117 6.29 26.05 9.81
CA LEU A 117 6.02 26.28 8.38
C LEU A 117 6.99 25.51 7.48
N THR A 118 8.26 25.41 7.84
CA THR A 118 9.23 24.61 7.08
C THR A 118 8.92 23.12 7.17
N LYS A 119 8.54 22.60 8.34
CA LYS A 119 8.09 21.21 8.50
C LYS A 119 6.83 20.91 7.67
N GLU A 120 5.84 21.80 7.68
CA GLU A 120 4.62 21.63 6.87
C GLU A 120 4.93 21.64 5.37
N ARG A 121 5.77 22.56 4.90
CA ARG A 121 6.22 22.60 3.50
C ARG A 121 6.92 21.32 3.10
N GLN A 122 7.81 20.79 3.95
CA GLN A 122 8.50 19.52 3.70
C GLN A 122 7.52 18.34 3.68
N ALA A 123 6.56 18.30 4.60
CA ALA A 123 5.54 17.25 4.64
C ALA A 123 4.66 17.26 3.39
N LEU A 124 4.20 18.44 2.95
CA LEU A 124 3.42 18.61 1.72
C LEU A 124 4.23 18.21 0.48
N ALA A 125 5.51 18.60 0.41
CA ALA A 125 6.40 18.20 -0.68
C ALA A 125 6.59 16.67 -0.72
N ALA A 126 6.80 16.03 0.42
CA ALA A 126 6.93 14.58 0.53
C ALA A 126 5.62 13.86 0.14
N GLN A 127 4.47 14.36 0.58
CA GLN A 127 3.16 13.83 0.20
C GLN A 127 2.94 13.92 -1.32
N ARG A 128 3.26 15.08 -1.91
CA ARG A 128 3.15 15.29 -3.37
C ARG A 128 4.06 14.33 -4.14
N GLN A 129 5.29 14.13 -3.69
CA GLN A 129 6.20 13.16 -4.31
C GLN A 129 5.68 11.72 -4.21
N ARG A 130 5.11 11.32 -3.07
CA ARG A 130 4.48 10.00 -2.91
C ARG A 130 3.30 9.82 -3.87
N ALA A 131 2.46 10.84 -4.01
CA ALA A 131 1.32 10.83 -4.93
C ALA A 131 1.75 10.75 -6.41
N LEU A 132 2.83 11.45 -6.79
CA LEU A 132 3.38 11.33 -8.15
C LEU A 132 3.94 9.93 -8.41
N ARG A 133 4.72 9.37 -7.48
CA ARG A 133 5.24 8.00 -7.61
C ARG A 133 4.11 6.97 -7.69
N SER A 134 3.05 7.11 -6.89
CA SER A 134 1.91 6.19 -6.96
C SER A 134 1.16 6.32 -8.29
N GLN A 135 1.01 7.54 -8.82
CA GLN A 135 0.41 7.77 -10.14
C GLN A 135 1.25 7.13 -11.25
N GLU A 136 2.57 7.26 -11.21
CA GLU A 136 3.48 6.62 -12.17
C GLU A 136 3.39 5.10 -12.10
N GLN A 137 3.38 4.52 -10.90
CA GLN A 137 3.19 3.08 -10.72
C GLN A 137 1.85 2.59 -11.27
N LEU A 138 0.76 3.33 -11.05
CA LEU A 138 -0.55 3.00 -11.59
C LEU A 138 -0.58 3.09 -13.13
N ARG A 139 0.08 4.10 -13.71
CA ARG A 139 0.21 4.23 -15.18
C ARG A 139 0.97 3.06 -15.77
N GLU A 140 2.06 2.65 -15.13
CA GLU A 140 2.86 1.52 -15.58
C GLU A 140 2.09 0.21 -15.47
N ARG A 141 1.39 -0.04 -14.35
CA ARG A 141 0.49 -1.20 -14.21
C ARG A 141 -0.61 -1.22 -15.27
N LEU A 142 -1.19 -0.07 -15.60
CA LEU A 142 -2.20 0.02 -16.65
C LEU A 142 -1.61 -0.28 -18.03
N ARG A 143 -0.37 0.16 -18.31
CA ARG A 143 0.34 -0.16 -19.55
C ARG A 143 0.59 -1.66 -19.67
N GLN A 144 1.14 -2.27 -18.62
CA GLN A 144 1.39 -3.72 -18.56
C GLN A 144 0.10 -4.52 -18.74
N SER A 145 -0.98 -4.14 -18.06
CA SER A 145 -2.29 -4.79 -18.22
C SER A 145 -2.84 -4.66 -19.66
N ARG A 146 -2.61 -3.53 -20.33
CA ARG A 146 -3.00 -3.36 -21.73
C ARG A 146 -2.16 -4.22 -22.68
N GLU A 147 -0.87 -4.39 -22.40
CA GLU A 147 0.02 -5.24 -23.18
C GLU A 147 -0.35 -6.71 -23.03
N THR A 148 -0.54 -7.20 -21.80
CA THR A 148 -0.98 -8.58 -21.55
C THR A 148 -2.36 -8.85 -22.14
N ALA A 149 -3.29 -7.90 -22.09
CA ALA A 149 -4.59 -8.03 -22.75
C ALA A 149 -4.48 -8.10 -24.28
N LYS A 150 -3.54 -7.37 -24.89
CA LYS A 150 -3.27 -7.46 -26.34
C LYS A 150 -2.67 -8.81 -26.71
N GLU A 151 -1.74 -9.32 -25.91
CA GLU A 151 -1.12 -10.64 -26.11
C GLU A 151 -2.15 -11.76 -25.95
N ALA A 152 -2.97 -11.73 -24.90
CA ALA A 152 -4.07 -12.68 -24.71
C ALA A 152 -5.03 -12.66 -25.89
N LYS A 153 -5.41 -11.48 -26.40
CA LYS A 153 -6.26 -11.35 -27.61
C LYS A 153 -5.58 -11.91 -28.87
N ARG A 154 -4.25 -11.87 -28.99
CA ARG A 154 -3.53 -12.50 -30.10
C ARG A 154 -3.54 -14.02 -29.94
N ALA A 155 -3.19 -14.52 -28.75
CA ALA A 155 -3.19 -15.95 -28.45
C ALA A 155 -4.56 -16.59 -28.68
N VAL A 156 -5.65 -15.95 -28.25
CA VAL A 156 -7.02 -16.43 -28.52
C VAL A 156 -7.31 -16.51 -30.01
N ARG A 157 -6.93 -15.49 -30.79
CA ARG A 157 -7.14 -15.50 -32.25
C ARG A 157 -6.32 -16.59 -32.94
N ASP A 158 -5.10 -16.83 -32.51
CA ASP A 158 -4.25 -17.86 -33.10
C ASP A 158 -4.72 -19.27 -32.71
N ALA A 159 -5.17 -19.47 -31.46
CA ALA A 159 -5.82 -20.70 -31.02
C ALA A 159 -7.13 -20.97 -31.78
N GLN A 160 -7.91 -19.92 -32.08
CA GLN A 160 -9.12 -20.09 -32.87
C GLN A 160 -8.81 -20.49 -34.31
N LYS A 161 -7.78 -19.91 -34.93
CA LYS A 161 -7.32 -20.35 -36.25
C LYS A 161 -6.79 -21.79 -36.25
N SER A 162 -6.09 -22.21 -35.20
CA SER A 162 -5.60 -23.60 -35.12
C SER A 162 -6.77 -24.57 -34.92
N LEU A 163 -7.76 -24.21 -34.11
CA LEU A 163 -9.01 -24.97 -33.96
C LEU A 163 -9.74 -25.10 -35.29
N ASP A 164 -9.92 -24.01 -36.04
CA ASP A 164 -10.57 -24.02 -37.35
C ASP A 164 -9.81 -24.93 -38.35
N ARG A 165 -8.47 -24.92 -38.31
CA ARG A 165 -7.63 -25.81 -39.14
C ARG A 165 -7.81 -27.27 -38.74
N ALA A 166 -7.78 -27.58 -37.45
CA ALA A 166 -7.97 -28.93 -36.93
C ALA A 166 -9.38 -29.46 -37.29
N GLN A 167 -10.42 -28.63 -37.16
CA GLN A 167 -11.78 -28.96 -37.58
C GLN A 167 -11.84 -29.28 -39.08
N ARG A 168 -11.22 -28.46 -39.93
CA ARG A 168 -11.16 -28.74 -41.39
C ARG A 168 -10.43 -30.03 -41.71
N GLN A 169 -9.32 -30.31 -41.03
CA GLN A 169 -8.57 -31.56 -41.20
C GLN A 169 -9.39 -32.77 -40.79
N LEU A 170 -10.14 -32.67 -39.68
CA LEU A 170 -11.02 -33.73 -39.19
C LEU A 170 -12.17 -33.99 -40.18
N VAL A 171 -12.82 -32.93 -40.68
CA VAL A 171 -13.85 -33.08 -41.73
C VAL A 171 -13.27 -33.70 -43.00
N PHE A 172 -12.07 -33.30 -43.40
CA PHE A 172 -11.39 -33.89 -44.55
C PHE A 172 -11.06 -35.37 -44.33
N ALA A 173 -10.51 -35.74 -43.17
CA ALA A 173 -10.21 -37.12 -42.82
C ALA A 173 -11.48 -37.98 -42.80
N GLN A 174 -12.57 -37.48 -42.21
CA GLN A 174 -13.89 -38.14 -42.23
C GLN A 174 -14.42 -38.33 -43.66
N ALA A 175 -14.25 -37.34 -44.54
CA ALA A 175 -14.65 -37.46 -45.94
C ALA A 175 -13.82 -38.50 -46.70
N VAL A 176 -12.50 -38.55 -46.45
CA VAL A 176 -11.61 -39.57 -47.02
C VAL A 176 -11.97 -40.96 -46.52
N GLU A 177 -12.18 -41.14 -45.21
CA GLU A 177 -12.65 -42.40 -44.65
C GLU A 177 -14.00 -42.82 -45.23
N ALA A 178 -14.96 -41.90 -45.34
CA ALA A 178 -16.25 -42.19 -45.95
C ALA A 178 -16.11 -42.61 -47.42
N HIS A 179 -15.17 -42.01 -48.15
CA HIS A 179 -14.85 -42.41 -49.52
C HIS A 179 -14.22 -43.81 -49.58
N HIS A 180 -13.26 -44.13 -48.69
CA HIS A 180 -12.69 -45.47 -48.57
C HIS A 180 -13.78 -46.50 -48.24
N ARG A 181 -14.63 -46.25 -47.23
CA ARG A 181 -15.75 -47.13 -46.88
C ARG A 181 -16.69 -47.37 -48.07
N ARG A 182 -17.00 -46.34 -48.88
CA ARG A 182 -17.80 -46.50 -50.11
C ARG A 182 -17.09 -47.37 -51.14
N ARG A 183 -15.80 -47.14 -51.37
CA ARG A 183 -15.00 -47.93 -52.31
C ARG A 183 -14.89 -49.38 -51.88
N ASP A 184 -14.60 -49.62 -50.61
CA ASP A 184 -14.51 -50.96 -50.03
C ASP A 184 -15.86 -51.68 -50.12
N HIS A 185 -16.97 -50.95 -49.90
CA HIS A 185 -18.32 -51.50 -50.10
C HIS A 185 -18.58 -51.89 -51.56
N VAL A 186 -18.21 -51.05 -52.52
CA VAL A 186 -18.32 -51.38 -53.96
C VAL A 186 -17.47 -52.60 -54.31
N HIS A 187 -16.20 -52.63 -53.90
CA HIS A 187 -15.32 -53.78 -54.12
C HIS A 187 -15.83 -55.05 -53.45
N ALA A 188 -16.43 -54.96 -52.26
CA ALA A 188 -17.06 -56.10 -51.59
C ALA A 188 -18.28 -56.62 -52.38
N LEU A 189 -19.09 -55.74 -52.96
CA LEU A 189 -20.19 -56.12 -53.85
C LEU A 189 -19.67 -56.77 -55.13
N GLU A 190 -18.61 -56.24 -55.74
CA GLU A 190 -17.94 -56.82 -56.93
C GLU A 190 -17.37 -58.21 -56.64
N LEU A 191 -16.65 -58.38 -55.52
CA LEU A 191 -16.13 -59.67 -55.06
C LEU A 191 -17.26 -60.68 -54.81
N ASN A 192 -18.37 -60.25 -54.21
CA ASN A 192 -19.53 -61.10 -53.97
C ASN A 192 -20.22 -61.50 -55.30
N ALA A 193 -20.31 -60.59 -56.27
CA ALA A 193 -20.79 -60.90 -57.61
C ALA A 193 -19.88 -61.90 -58.33
N ALA A 194 -18.56 -61.70 -58.29
CA ALA A 194 -17.58 -62.63 -58.85
C ALA A 194 -17.60 -64.00 -58.13
N TYR A 195 -17.76 -64.01 -56.81
CA TYR A 195 -17.93 -65.23 -56.02
C TYR A 195 -19.22 -65.97 -56.42
N ARG A 196 -20.33 -65.25 -56.64
CA ARG A 196 -21.58 -65.83 -57.17
C ARG A 196 -21.42 -66.39 -58.58
N GLU A 197 -20.71 -65.70 -59.46
CA GLU A 197 -20.40 -66.21 -60.80
C GLU A 197 -19.55 -67.49 -60.73
N LEU A 198 -18.51 -67.52 -59.87
CA LEU A 198 -17.66 -68.69 -59.66
C LEU A 198 -18.40 -69.87 -59.02
N SER A 199 -19.33 -69.61 -58.09
CA SER A 199 -20.15 -70.64 -57.44
C SER A 199 -21.38 -71.08 -58.26
N SER A 200 -21.77 -70.30 -59.28
CA SER A 200 -22.83 -70.64 -60.24
C SER A 200 -22.33 -71.42 -61.45
N ARG A 201 -21.01 -71.60 -61.61
CA ARG A 201 -20.44 -72.57 -62.55
C ARG A 201 -20.77 -73.98 -62.04
N PRO A 202 -21.45 -74.84 -62.83
CA PRO A 202 -21.65 -76.21 -62.42
C PRO A 202 -20.28 -76.90 -62.35
N LEU A 203 -19.88 -77.27 -61.14
CA LEU A 203 -18.89 -78.33 -60.93
C LEU A 203 -19.47 -79.59 -61.56
N SER A 204 -19.08 -79.85 -62.81
CA SER A 204 -19.20 -81.16 -63.42
C SER A 204 -18.48 -82.14 -62.51
N VAL A 205 -19.26 -83.00 -61.87
CA VAL A 205 -18.81 -84.12 -61.05
C VAL A 205 -17.86 -84.96 -61.89
N ALA A 206 -16.58 -84.93 -61.53
CA ALA A 206 -15.60 -85.96 -61.85
C ALA A 206 -14.95 -86.38 -60.52
N GLU A 207 -14.72 -87.68 -60.42
CA GLU A 207 -14.56 -88.48 -59.20
C GLU A 207 -13.41 -88.08 -58.27
N PRO A 208 -13.51 -88.44 -56.97
CA PRO A 208 -12.50 -88.18 -55.96
C PRO A 208 -11.42 -89.27 -56.01
N SER A 209 -10.22 -88.94 -56.48
CA SER A 209 -9.01 -89.73 -56.21
C SER A 209 -7.74 -88.92 -56.45
N ALA A 210 -6.90 -88.90 -55.41
CA ALA A 210 -5.45 -88.69 -55.47
C ALA A 210 -4.91 -87.30 -55.83
N ILE A 211 -4.82 -86.42 -54.82
CA ILE A 211 -3.64 -85.59 -54.55
C ILE A 211 -3.48 -85.60 -53.02
N ALA A 212 -2.76 -86.57 -52.45
CA ALA A 212 -1.33 -86.48 -52.20
C ALA A 212 -0.98 -85.31 -51.25
N ALA A 213 -0.91 -85.66 -49.97
CA ALA A 213 0.06 -85.19 -48.98
C ALA A 213 0.89 -83.95 -49.34
N SER A 214 0.47 -82.80 -48.83
CA SER A 214 1.38 -81.80 -48.30
C SER A 214 0.89 -81.43 -46.91
N SER A 215 1.60 -81.97 -45.92
CA SER A 215 1.51 -81.65 -44.50
C SER A 215 1.51 -80.14 -44.26
N PRO A 216 0.61 -79.57 -43.44
CA PRO A 216 0.85 -78.31 -42.75
C PRO A 216 1.39 -78.62 -41.34
N GLU A 217 2.40 -79.47 -41.23
CA GLU A 217 3.30 -79.42 -40.08
C GLU A 217 4.26 -78.25 -40.28
N GLY A 218 3.99 -77.16 -39.56
CA GLY A 218 4.91 -76.04 -39.40
C GLY A 218 4.58 -74.83 -40.26
N ASP A 219 3.67 -73.98 -39.78
CA ASP A 219 3.84 -72.51 -39.82
C ASP A 219 2.65 -71.73 -39.22
N GLY A 220 1.61 -72.40 -38.75
CA GLY A 220 0.51 -71.76 -38.02
C GLY A 220 0.72 -71.60 -36.50
N ALA A 221 1.72 -72.26 -35.93
CA ALA A 221 1.87 -72.37 -34.46
C ALA A 221 2.87 -71.37 -33.84
N ASN A 222 3.52 -70.50 -34.62
CA ASN A 222 4.68 -69.74 -34.12
C ASN A 222 4.61 -68.22 -34.32
N LEU A 223 3.45 -67.62 -34.62
CA LEU A 223 3.33 -66.15 -34.55
C LEU A 223 3.78 -65.62 -33.19
N TRP A 224 3.48 -66.33 -32.10
CA TRP A 224 3.98 -66.01 -30.75
C TRP A 224 5.49 -66.24 -30.56
N ARG A 225 6.05 -67.24 -31.24
CA ARG A 225 7.49 -67.59 -31.14
C ARG A 225 8.36 -66.61 -31.91
N ASP A 226 7.83 -66.02 -32.98
CA ASP A 226 8.51 -65.00 -33.80
C ASP A 226 8.29 -63.58 -33.27
N PHE A 227 7.17 -63.33 -32.58
CA PHE A 227 6.87 -62.02 -32.00
C PHE A 227 7.57 -61.78 -30.66
N MET A 228 7.77 -62.81 -29.83
CA MET A 228 8.46 -62.69 -28.54
C MET A 228 9.90 -62.14 -28.64
N PRO A 229 10.74 -62.60 -29.58
CA PRO A 229 12.09 -62.04 -29.78
C PRO A 229 12.08 -60.58 -30.22
N LEU A 230 11.12 -60.15 -31.04
CA LEU A 230 10.96 -58.75 -31.46
C LEU A 230 10.54 -57.87 -30.27
N LEU A 231 9.72 -58.41 -29.37
CA LEU A 231 9.28 -57.72 -28.17
C LEU A 231 10.41 -57.58 -27.14
N GLU A 232 11.17 -58.65 -26.91
CA GLU A 232 12.37 -58.61 -26.06
C GLU A 232 13.43 -57.67 -26.64
N ALA A 233 13.58 -57.62 -27.96
CA ALA A 233 14.45 -56.67 -28.64
C ALA A 233 13.99 -55.21 -28.47
N ALA A 234 12.69 -54.94 -28.61
CA ALA A 234 12.12 -53.63 -28.36
C ALA A 234 12.33 -53.20 -26.91
N GLN A 235 12.02 -54.07 -25.95
CA GLN A 235 12.19 -53.80 -24.52
C GLN A 235 13.67 -53.54 -24.16
N ARG A 236 14.59 -54.35 -24.68
CA ARG A 236 16.05 -54.12 -24.53
C ARG A 236 16.54 -52.82 -25.17
N THR A 237 15.84 -52.31 -26.18
CA THR A 237 16.18 -51.02 -26.83
C THR A 237 15.72 -49.84 -25.98
N PHE A 238 14.58 -49.96 -25.29
CA PHE A 238 14.04 -48.88 -24.46
C PHE A 238 14.68 -48.80 -23.08
N GLU A 239 15.01 -49.93 -22.45
CA GLU A 239 15.61 -50.01 -21.11
C GLU A 239 16.84 -49.09 -20.91
N PRO A 240 17.86 -49.06 -21.80
CA PRO A 240 19.02 -48.18 -21.64
C PRO A 240 18.68 -46.71 -21.82
N ARG A 241 17.71 -46.37 -22.70
CA ARG A 241 17.23 -44.99 -22.88
C ARG A 241 16.51 -44.47 -21.64
N PHE A 242 15.70 -45.31 -20.99
CA PHE A 242 15.08 -44.96 -19.71
C PHE A 242 16.10 -44.79 -18.59
N ALA A 243 17.12 -45.65 -18.54
CA ALA A 243 18.20 -45.54 -17.56
C ALA A 243 19.01 -44.24 -17.76
N GLU A 244 19.28 -43.85 -19.01
CA GLU A 244 19.98 -42.61 -19.35
C GLU A 244 19.16 -41.36 -19.01
N LEU A 245 17.86 -41.33 -19.36
CA LEU A 245 16.97 -40.23 -19.02
C LEU A 245 16.78 -40.09 -17.50
N ARG A 246 16.65 -41.20 -16.77
CA ARG A 246 16.61 -41.19 -15.29
C ARG A 246 17.93 -40.73 -14.69
N ARG A 247 19.08 -41.09 -15.28
CA ARG A 247 20.40 -40.61 -14.84
C ARG A 247 20.54 -39.11 -15.04
N LEU A 248 20.09 -38.58 -16.17
CA LEU A 248 20.09 -37.14 -16.47
C LEU A 248 19.18 -36.35 -15.52
N LEU A 249 18.03 -36.91 -15.15
CA LEU A 249 17.13 -36.32 -14.15
C LEU A 249 17.68 -36.37 -12.72
N ASN A 250 18.43 -37.42 -12.36
CA ASN A 250 18.98 -37.62 -11.02
C ASN A 250 20.37 -36.97 -10.80
N ALA A 251 21.09 -36.61 -11.87
CA ALA A 251 22.43 -36.03 -11.80
C ALA A 251 22.51 -34.65 -11.09
N GLU A 252 21.39 -34.00 -10.81
CA GLU A 252 21.34 -32.74 -10.03
C GLU A 252 21.76 -32.90 -8.55
N PHE A 253 21.77 -34.12 -8.00
CA PHE A 253 22.17 -34.34 -6.60
C PHE A 253 23.69 -34.50 -6.40
N ALA A 254 24.49 -34.50 -7.48
CA ALA A 254 25.91 -34.82 -7.44
C ALA A 254 26.80 -33.72 -8.05
N GLY A 255 26.70 -32.48 -7.55
CA GLY A 255 27.77 -31.48 -7.67
C GLY A 255 27.40 -30.18 -8.41
N PRO A 256 28.08 -29.06 -8.09
CA PRO A 256 27.70 -27.74 -8.57
C PRO A 256 28.30 -27.48 -9.96
N GLY A 257 27.47 -27.39 -11.00
CA GLY A 257 27.88 -26.72 -12.24
C GLY A 257 27.28 -27.22 -13.56
N ILE A 258 26.60 -28.37 -13.60
CA ILE A 258 26.00 -28.90 -14.83
C ILE A 258 24.56 -29.35 -14.54
N GLY A 259 23.70 -28.39 -14.20
CA GLY A 259 22.26 -28.63 -14.05
C GLY A 259 21.54 -28.38 -15.37
N LEU A 260 20.66 -29.31 -15.78
CA LEU A 260 19.77 -29.11 -16.93
C LEU A 260 18.89 -27.87 -16.70
N SER A 261 18.74 -27.03 -17.73
CA SER A 261 17.82 -25.90 -17.68
C SER A 261 16.39 -26.38 -17.42
N LYS A 262 15.55 -25.53 -16.82
CA LYS A 262 14.15 -25.87 -16.53
C LYS A 262 13.40 -26.38 -17.76
N THR A 263 13.64 -25.77 -18.92
CA THR A 263 13.04 -26.15 -20.20
C THR A 263 13.52 -27.50 -20.72
N GLU A 264 14.81 -27.84 -20.51
CA GLU A 264 15.35 -29.16 -20.88
C GLU A 264 14.81 -30.25 -19.95
N ARG A 265 14.63 -29.94 -18.67
CA ARG A 265 14.01 -30.83 -17.69
C ARG A 265 12.55 -31.14 -18.05
N ASP A 266 11.77 -30.10 -18.34
CA ASP A 266 10.36 -30.27 -18.73
C ASP A 266 10.26 -31.10 -20.03
N ARG A 267 11.22 -30.93 -20.96
CA ARG A 267 11.32 -31.75 -22.18
C ARG A 267 11.68 -33.21 -21.89
N CYS A 268 12.66 -33.48 -21.02
CA CYS A 268 13.03 -34.83 -20.61
C CYS A 268 11.89 -35.55 -19.88
N ILE A 269 11.16 -34.85 -19.00
CA ILE A 269 9.97 -35.40 -18.32
C ILE A 269 8.87 -35.71 -19.33
N GLY A 270 8.59 -34.79 -20.27
CA GLY A 270 7.62 -35.01 -21.33
C GLY A 270 7.94 -36.24 -22.18
N GLN A 271 9.21 -36.41 -22.56
CA GLN A 271 9.64 -37.54 -23.37
C GLN A 271 9.57 -38.87 -22.61
N LEU A 272 9.90 -38.88 -21.31
CA LEU A 272 9.79 -40.07 -20.46
C LEU A 272 8.33 -40.51 -20.28
N LEU A 273 7.39 -39.57 -20.18
CA LEU A 273 5.96 -39.87 -20.10
C LEU A 273 5.41 -40.46 -21.41
N VAL A 274 5.85 -39.96 -22.56
CA VAL A 274 5.46 -40.51 -23.87
C VAL A 274 5.99 -41.92 -24.04
N ASP A 275 7.26 -42.15 -23.75
CA ASP A 275 7.87 -43.47 -23.91
C ASP A 275 7.25 -44.49 -22.92
N GLN A 276 6.92 -44.07 -21.70
CA GLN A 276 6.23 -44.91 -20.72
C GLN A 276 4.82 -45.28 -21.19
N HIS A 277 4.07 -44.31 -21.72
CA HIS A 277 2.73 -44.56 -22.25
C HIS A 277 2.74 -45.54 -23.43
N LEU A 278 3.71 -45.43 -24.35
CA LEU A 278 3.86 -46.37 -25.46
C LEU A 278 4.17 -47.80 -24.98
N LEU A 279 4.99 -47.96 -23.93
CA LEU A 279 5.25 -49.27 -23.34
C LEU A 279 4.01 -49.87 -22.66
N ASP A 280 3.23 -49.06 -21.97
CA ASP A 280 2.01 -49.53 -21.31
C ASP A 280 0.93 -49.94 -22.33
N GLU A 281 0.79 -49.19 -23.42
CA GLU A 281 -0.11 -49.53 -24.53
C GLU A 281 0.31 -50.84 -25.21
N LEU A 282 1.60 -51.02 -25.48
CA LEU A 282 2.14 -52.28 -26.01
C LEU A 282 1.84 -53.46 -25.07
N ARG A 283 2.04 -53.28 -23.76
CA ARG A 283 1.72 -54.31 -22.76
C ARG A 283 0.23 -54.65 -22.73
N GLN A 284 -0.63 -53.65 -22.86
CA GLN A 284 -2.08 -53.85 -22.89
C GLN A 284 -2.51 -54.62 -24.13
N GLN A 285 -1.96 -54.28 -25.30
CA GLN A 285 -2.22 -55.00 -26.54
C GLN A 285 -1.78 -56.46 -26.44
N ILE A 286 -0.60 -56.75 -25.85
CA ILE A 286 -0.14 -58.13 -25.64
C ILE A 286 -1.11 -58.91 -24.76
N ARG A 287 -1.62 -58.32 -23.68
CA ARG A 287 -2.60 -59.00 -22.81
C ARG A 287 -3.90 -59.29 -23.55
N ALA A 288 -4.38 -58.34 -24.35
CA ALA A 288 -5.57 -58.53 -25.16
C ALA A 288 -5.37 -59.66 -26.18
N TYR A 289 -4.24 -59.66 -26.90
CA TYR A 289 -3.91 -60.72 -27.86
C TYR A 289 -3.70 -62.08 -27.21
N SER A 290 -3.03 -62.15 -26.05
CA SER A 290 -2.88 -63.39 -25.29
C SER A 290 -4.25 -63.95 -24.90
N HIS A 291 -5.14 -63.08 -24.42
CA HIS A 291 -6.47 -63.50 -24.03
C HIS A 291 -7.28 -64.05 -25.21
N THR A 292 -7.25 -63.38 -26.37
CA THR A 292 -7.93 -63.85 -27.58
C THR A 292 -7.36 -65.19 -28.07
N VAL A 293 -6.05 -65.39 -27.94
CA VAL A 293 -5.40 -66.65 -28.32
C VAL A 293 -5.74 -67.77 -27.34
N ASP A 294 -5.80 -67.49 -26.05
CA ASP A 294 -6.24 -68.44 -25.03
C ASP A 294 -7.72 -68.82 -25.22
N GLU A 295 -8.59 -67.86 -25.56
CA GLU A 295 -10.00 -68.11 -25.90
C GLU A 295 -10.13 -68.99 -27.15
N LEU A 296 -9.41 -68.66 -28.23
CA LEU A 296 -9.41 -69.48 -29.45
C LEU A 296 -8.85 -70.89 -29.18
N CYS A 297 -7.76 -71.01 -28.42
CA CYS A 297 -7.25 -72.32 -27.99
C CYS A 297 -8.29 -73.09 -27.17
N PHE A 298 -8.99 -72.43 -26.25
CA PHE A 298 -10.01 -73.06 -25.41
C PHE A 298 -11.23 -73.52 -26.22
N GLU A 299 -11.69 -72.73 -27.21
CA GLU A 299 -12.82 -73.09 -28.07
C GLU A 299 -12.47 -74.18 -29.10
N PHE A 300 -11.25 -74.16 -29.65
CA PHE A 300 -10.87 -75.09 -30.72
C PHE A 300 -10.17 -76.37 -30.23
N MET A 301 -9.59 -76.39 -29.03
CA MET A 301 -8.96 -77.60 -28.47
C MET A 301 -9.92 -78.79 -28.31
N PRO A 302 -11.18 -78.63 -27.85
CA PRO A 302 -12.14 -79.73 -27.78
C PRO A 302 -12.44 -80.33 -29.15
N LEU A 303 -12.63 -79.49 -30.18
CA LEU A 303 -12.87 -79.91 -31.56
C LEU A 303 -11.66 -80.64 -32.15
N PHE A 304 -10.45 -80.16 -31.85
CA PHE A 304 -9.21 -80.80 -32.27
C PHE A 304 -9.01 -82.18 -31.61
N LEU A 305 -9.32 -82.29 -30.31
CA LEU A 305 -9.26 -83.56 -29.58
C LEU A 305 -10.31 -84.55 -30.08
N GLU A 306 -11.52 -84.09 -30.42
CA GLU A 306 -12.58 -84.92 -30.98
C GLU A 306 -12.23 -85.43 -32.39
N MET A 307 -11.66 -84.57 -33.24
CA MET A 307 -11.14 -84.97 -34.56
C MET A 307 -9.98 -85.97 -34.44
N ARG A 308 -9.06 -85.75 -33.49
CA ARG A 308 -7.93 -86.65 -33.27
C ARG A 308 -8.36 -88.02 -32.73
N GLN A 309 -9.38 -88.08 -31.87
CA GLN A 309 -9.95 -89.35 -31.40
C GLN A 309 -10.61 -90.14 -32.53
N ARG A 310 -11.29 -89.46 -33.46
CA ARG A 310 -11.87 -90.10 -34.66
C ARG A 310 -10.86 -90.60 -35.69
N LEU A 311 -9.61 -90.13 -35.63
CA LEU A 311 -8.54 -90.55 -36.54
C LEU A 311 -7.64 -91.65 -35.97
N LEU A 312 -7.71 -91.92 -34.65
CA LEU A 312 -6.87 -92.90 -33.96
C LEU A 312 -7.64 -94.10 -33.38
N GLY A 313 -8.97 -94.14 -33.55
CA GLY A 313 -9.83 -95.28 -33.21
C GLY A 313 -10.62 -95.74 -34.43
#